data_AF-A0A7Y4WY16-F1
#
_entry.id   AF-A0A7Y4WY16-F1
#
_cell.length_a   1.000
_cell.length_b   1.000
_cell.length_c   1.000
_cell.angle_alpha   90.00
_cell.angle_beta   90.00
_cell.angle_gamma   90.00
#
_symmetry.space_group_name_H-M   'P 1'
#
loop_
_entity.id
_entity.type
_entity.pdbx_description
1 polymer ?
#
loop_
_entity_poly.entity_id
_entity_poly.type
_entity_poly.pdbx_seq_one_letter_code
_entity_poly.pdbx_strand_id
1 'polypeptide(L)' 'MTDYRVEISGERREEHPRAFIKFHIKHIVHGRNISEKAVADAIKLSDETYCSVGATVRPTAEIVTSYEIVDVSEKTLAA' A
#
# COMPACT_ATOMS: atom_id res chain seq x y z
N MET A 1 -11.39 -1.27 -12.08
CA MET A 1 -10.29 -0.44 -11.58
C MET A 1 -9.83 0.47 -12.69
N THR A 2 -9.77 1.78 -12.43
CA THR A 2 -9.44 2.82 -13.41
C THR A 2 -8.10 3.49 -13.11
N ASP A 3 -7.65 3.49 -11.86
CA ASP A 3 -6.36 4.03 -11.44
C ASP A 3 -5.84 3.30 -10.18
N TYR A 4 -4.52 3.28 -10.02
CA TYR A 4 -3.82 2.69 -8.88
C TYR A 4 -2.68 3.58 -8.43
N ARG A 5 -2.70 3.95 -7.16
CA ARG A 5 -1.63 4.71 -6.55
C ARG A 5 -1.17 4.03 -5.27
N VAL A 6 0.13 4.09 -5.03
CA VAL A 6 0.71 3.64 -3.77
C VAL A 6 1.45 4.81 -3.16
N GLU A 7 1.13 5.13 -1.91
CA GLU A 7 1.86 6.11 -1.11
C GLU A 7 2.68 5.37 -0.06
N ILE A 8 3.97 5.69 0.02
CA ILE A 8 4.90 5.01 0.92
C ILE A 8 5.59 6.07 1.78
N SER A 9 5.52 5.90 3.10
CA SER A 9 6.35 6.63 4.05
C SER A 9 7.25 5.67 4.82
N GLY A 10 8.39 6.17 5.31
CA GLY A 10 9.37 5.35 6.01
C GLY A 10 9.98 6.08 7.20
N GLU A 11 10.09 5.38 8.32
CA GLU A 11 10.75 5.83 9.53
C GLU A 11 12.17 5.29 9.57
N ARG A 12 13.11 6.12 10.00
CA ARG A 12 14.54 5.80 10.06
C ARG A 12 15.03 5.96 11.49
N ARG A 13 15.94 5.07 11.92
CA ARG A 13 16.64 5.27 13.18
C ARG A 13 17.46 6.56 13.16
N GLU A 14 17.61 7.18 14.33
CA GLU A 14 18.32 8.46 14.46
C GLU A 14 19.85 8.30 14.27
N GLU A 15 20.40 7.20 14.76
CA GLU A 15 21.83 6.91 14.74
C GLU A 15 22.33 6.31 13.42
N HIS A 16 23.61 6.52 13.12
CA HIS A 16 24.24 5.90 11.97
C HIS A 16 24.54 4.39 12.19
N PRO A 17 24.36 3.54 11.16
CA PRO A 17 23.71 3.85 9.88
C PRO A 17 22.20 4.03 10.07
N ARG A 18 21.63 5.12 9.50
CA ARG A 18 20.21 5.50 9.59
C ARG A 18 19.33 4.60 8.71
N ALA A 19 19.29 3.32 9.03
CA ALA A 19 18.46 2.31 8.39
C ALA A 19 16.97 2.64 8.58
N PHE A 20 16.16 2.22 7.62
CA PHE A 20 14.71 2.21 7.79
C PHE A 20 14.32 1.14 8.80
N ILE A 21 13.38 1.47 9.68
CA ILE A 21 12.88 0.57 10.72
C ILE A 21 11.39 0.28 10.55
N LYS A 22 10.67 1.14 9.81
CA LYS A 22 9.25 0.99 9.54
C LYS A 22 8.88 1.61 8.21
N PHE A 23 7.99 0.97 7.48
CA PHE A 23 7.36 1.49 6.26
C PHE A 23 5.85 1.46 6.43
N HIS A 24 5.19 2.52 6.00
CA HIS A 24 3.73 2.56 5.87
C HIS A 24 3.39 2.64 4.39
N ILE A 25 2.67 1.65 3.89
CA ILE A 25 2.26 1.53 2.49
C ILE A 25 0.75 1.69 2.43
N LYS A 26 0.29 2.73 1.72
CA LYS A 26 -1.13 2.99 1.47
C LYS A 26 -1.46 2.74 0.01
N HIS A 27 -2.28 1.73 -0.24
CA HIS A 27 -2.79 1.40 -1.57
C HIS A 27 -4.10 2.15 -1.84
N ILE A 28 -4.10 3.04 -2.82
CA ILE A 28 -5.27 3.81 -3.22
C ILE A 28 -5.75 3.28 -4.56
N VAL A 29 -6.93 2.67 -4.58
CA VAL A 29 -7.50 2.02 -5.76
C VAL A 29 -8.73 2.78 -6.20
N HIS A 30 -8.73 3.25 -7.45
CA HIS A 30 -9.89 3.93 -8.03
C HIS A 30 -10.65 2.99 -8.97
N GLY A 31 -11.97 3.08 -8.98
CA GLY A 31 -12.83 2.48 -10.01
C GLY A 31 -14.26 2.30 -9.55
N ARG A 32 -15.11 1.67 -10.37
CA ARG A 32 -16.51 1.41 -10.03
C ARG A 32 -16.69 -0.03 -9.56
N ASN A 33 -17.52 -0.24 -8.54
CA ASN A 33 -17.88 -1.56 -8.02
C ASN A 33 -16.65 -2.46 -7.75
N ILE A 34 -15.60 -1.89 -7.15
CA ILE A 34 -14.42 -2.67 -6.78
C ILE A 34 -14.73 -3.47 -5.52
N SER A 35 -14.47 -4.77 -5.56
CA SER A 35 -14.61 -5.63 -4.39
C SER A 35 -13.49 -5.37 -3.39
N GLU A 36 -13.87 -4.99 -2.18
CA GLU A 36 -12.95 -4.82 -1.04
C GLU A 36 -12.14 -6.09 -0.78
N LYS A 37 -12.80 -7.25 -0.79
CA LYS A 37 -12.16 -8.55 -0.61
C LYS A 37 -11.08 -8.80 -1.68
N ALA A 38 -11.38 -8.51 -2.95
CA ALA A 38 -10.42 -8.73 -4.03
C ALA A 38 -9.17 -7.85 -3.86
N VAL A 39 -9.33 -6.60 -3.41
CA VAL A 39 -8.22 -5.70 -3.12
C VAL A 39 -7.41 -6.20 -1.92
N ALA A 40 -8.07 -6.55 -0.83
CA ALA A 40 -7.42 -7.08 0.37
C ALA A 40 -6.62 -8.37 0.09
N ASP A 41 -7.21 -9.31 -0.66
CA ASP A 41 -6.54 -10.57 -1.03
C ASP A 41 -5.34 -10.32 -1.96
N ALA A 42 -5.47 -9.41 -2.93
CA ALA A 42 -4.37 -9.06 -3.84
C ALA A 42 -3.20 -8.39 -3.09
N ILE A 43 -3.50 -7.47 -2.16
CA ILE A 43 -2.49 -6.83 -1.32
C ILE A 43 -1.81 -7.86 -0.43
N LYS A 44 -2.56 -8.75 0.21
CA LYS A 44 -2.00 -9.81 1.04
C LYS A 44 -1.06 -10.72 0.26
N LEU A 45 -1.45 -11.14 -0.95
CA LEU A 45 -0.59 -11.94 -1.82
C LEU A 45 0.68 -11.18 -2.22
N SER A 46 0.56 -9.90 -2.54
CA SER A 46 1.72 -9.06 -2.82
C SER A 46 2.66 -9.01 -1.61
N ASP A 47 2.11 -8.75 -0.42
CA ASP A 47 2.86 -8.59 0.83
C ASP A 47 3.57 -9.89 1.24
N GLU A 48 2.85 -11.02 1.24
CA GLU A 48 3.32 -12.29 1.80
C GLU A 48 4.04 -13.19 0.79
N THR A 49 3.73 -13.08 -0.51
CA THR A 49 4.19 -14.06 -1.52
C THR A 49 5.04 -13.42 -2.62
N TYR A 50 4.61 -12.29 -3.19
CA TYR A 50 5.16 -11.83 -4.48
C TYR A 50 6.15 -10.65 -4.38
N CYS A 51 6.09 -9.82 -3.34
CA CYS A 51 6.94 -8.62 -3.24
C CYS A 51 8.36 -8.98 -2.78
N SER A 52 9.25 -9.23 -3.74
CA SER A 52 10.67 -9.54 -3.49
C SER A 52 11.41 -8.44 -2.71
N VAL A 53 11.10 -7.17 -2.97
CA VAL A 53 11.65 -6.03 -2.21
C VAL A 53 11.15 -6.04 -0.77
N GLY A 54 9.85 -6.27 -0.58
CA GLY A 54 9.24 -6.42 0.75
C GLY A 54 9.89 -7.56 1.54
N ALA A 55 10.08 -8.72 0.90
CA ALA A 55 10.77 -9.86 1.50
C ALA A 55 12.22 -9.54 1.90
N THR A 56 12.90 -8.69 1.13
CA THR A 56 14.29 -8.28 1.42
C THR A 56 14.38 -7.36 2.65
N VAL A 57 13.41 -6.45 2.83
CA VAL A 57 13.47 -5.44 3.92
C VAL A 57 12.78 -5.87 5.20
N ARG A 58 11.79 -6.78 5.14
CA ARG A 58 11.06 -7.33 6.30
C ARG A 58 11.94 -7.81 7.48
N PRO A 59 13.09 -8.46 7.27
CA PRO A 59 13.94 -8.88 8.39
C PRO A 59 14.50 -7.71 9.22
N THR A 60 14.48 -6.50 8.67
CA THR A 60 15.11 -5.31 9.27
C THR A 60 14.17 -4.14 9.52
N ALA A 61 12.96 -4.17 8.93
CA ALA A 61 11.98 -3.10 9.03
C ALA A 61 10.55 -3.68 9.05
N GLU A 62 9.70 -3.11 9.90
CA GLU A 62 8.27 -3.41 9.91
C GLU A 62 7.60 -2.83 8.65
N ILE A 63 6.71 -3.59 8.01
CA ILE A 63 5.89 -3.08 6.90
C ILE A 63 4.43 -3.09 7.37
N VAL A 64 3.82 -1.92 7.39
CA VAL A 64 2.40 -1.73 7.69
C VAL A 64 1.69 -1.35 6.41
N THR A 65 0.69 -2.14 6.04
CA THR A 65 -0.04 -1.97 4.78
C THR A 65 -1.49 -1.60 5.05
N SER A 66 -1.99 -0.60 4.32
CA SER A 66 -3.38 -0.14 4.38
C SER A 66 -3.90 0.09 2.96
N TYR A 67 -5.22 0.14 2.79
CA TYR A 67 -5.81 0.43 1.50
C TYR A 67 -7.05 1.30 1.60
N GLU A 68 -7.33 1.99 0.52
CA GLU A 68 -8.51 2.83 0.30
C GLU A 68 -9.05 2.56 -1.10
N ILE A 69 -10.35 2.36 -1.21
CA ILE A 69 -11.04 2.19 -2.48
C ILE A 69 -11.89 3.45 -2.71
N VAL A 70 -11.58 4.17 -3.78
CA VAL A 70 -12.27 5.41 -4.14
C VAL A 70 -13.19 5.13 -5.33
N ASP A 71 -14.50 5.20 -5.08
CA ASP A 71 -15.47 4.98 -6.15
C ASP A 71 -15.53 6.19 -7.09
N VAL A 72 -15.32 5.95 -8.38
CA VAL A 72 -15.32 7.01 -9.40
C VAL A 72 -16.74 7.36 -9.90
N SER A 73 -17.79 6.77 -9.33
CA SER A 73 -19.17 7.19 -9.55
C SER A 73 -19.55 8.47 -8.78
N GLU A 74 -18.83 8.83 -7.72
CA GLU A 74 -19.10 10.05 -6.93
C GLU A 74 -18.42 11.32 -7.49
N LYS A 75 -17.39 11.19 -8.35
CA LYS A 75 -16.66 12.35 -8.89
C LYS A 75 -17.38 13.14 -9.99
N THR A 76 -18.60 12.76 -10.40
CA THR A 76 -19.38 13.50 -11.40
C THR A 76 -20.22 14.66 -10.81
N LEU A 77 -20.33 14.78 -9.48
CA LEU A 77 -21.18 15.80 -8.83
C LEU A 77 -20.46 17.09 -8.42
N ALA A 78 -19.16 17.25 -8.75
CA ALA A 78 -18.35 18.40 -8.33
C ALA A 78 -17.66 19.17 -9.47
N ALA A 79 -18.25 19.17 -10.68
CA ALA A 79 -17.79 19.99 -11.82
C ALA A 79 -18.96 20.78 -12.41
#